data_AF-A0A0H4R1Y8-F1
#
_entry.id   AF-A0A0H4R1Y8-F1
#
_cell.length_a   1.000
_cell.length_b   1.000
_cell.length_c   1.000
_cell.angle_alpha   90.00
_cell.angle_beta   90.00
_cell.angle_gamma   90.00
#
_symmetry.space_group_name_H-M   'P 1'
#
loop_
_entity.id
_entity.type
_entity.pdbx_description
1 polymer ?
#
loop_
_entity_poly.entity_id
_entity_poly.type
_entity_poly.pdbx_seq_one_letter_code
_entity_poly.pdbx_strand_id
1 'polypeptide(L)'
;MKKKDILLFSGLAIAGLSMFMNANTASASGVAVTFDTPVTQLFTDQGATIANRGLGAKTGWAVGKTISVNGETMYQVSTSEYVKAAEVTYTDAAQGNNDGLTVHTPFQAAPIFNDETNDKDGWIQWNVPYKVNRAVINQYGFTYYQVSAHGWVLDGLVYPSKAAGNVEYSADFNPVSNVISADDVRDALEEQGADYDALQEIPDVFLQSEYALSNFAGHDVGDLYRKVYQKYPGIGESYDM
;
A
#
# COMPACT_ATOMS: atom_id res chain seq x y z
N MET A 1 -40.21 -31.55 -0.20
CA MET A 1 -39.17 -30.80 -0.95
C MET A 1 -38.50 -29.81 -0.01
N LYS A 2 -37.18 -29.66 -0.17
CA LYS A 2 -36.23 -28.94 0.70
C LYS A 2 -36.54 -27.44 0.80
N LYS A 3 -36.38 -26.87 2.00
CA LYS A 3 -35.80 -25.53 2.18
C LYS A 3 -34.81 -25.60 3.33
N LYS A 4 -33.53 -25.65 2.98
CA LYS A 4 -32.41 -25.29 3.85
C LYS A 4 -31.93 -23.96 3.32
N ASP A 5 -31.99 -22.91 4.14
CA ASP A 5 -31.11 -21.77 4.04
C ASP A 5 -30.67 -21.43 5.46
N ILE A 6 -29.52 -21.99 5.81
CA ILE A 6 -28.71 -21.60 6.95
C ILE A 6 -27.68 -20.63 6.36
N LEU A 7 -27.66 -19.40 6.84
CA LEU A 7 -26.48 -18.54 6.72
C LEU A 7 -26.20 -17.97 8.11
N LEU A 8 -25.19 -18.58 8.73
CA LEU A 8 -24.56 -18.13 9.96
C LEU A 8 -23.82 -16.83 9.65
N PHE A 9 -24.16 -15.76 10.36
CA PHE A 9 -23.28 -14.61 10.50
C PHE A 9 -22.08 -15.05 11.34
N SER A 10 -20.93 -15.26 10.72
CA SER A 10 -19.65 -15.22 11.44
C SER A 10 -18.99 -13.88 11.18
N GLY A 11 -19.58 -12.82 11.76
CA GLY A 11 -18.83 -11.61 12.03
C GLY A 11 -18.01 -11.86 13.29
N LEU A 12 -16.69 -11.93 13.18
CA LEU A 12 -15.87 -11.71 14.36
C LEU A 12 -15.80 -10.20 14.58
N ALA A 13 -16.67 -9.71 15.46
CA ALA A 13 -16.40 -8.49 16.19
C ALA A 13 -15.33 -8.83 17.25
N ILE A 14 -14.20 -8.15 17.24
CA ILE A 14 -13.26 -8.21 18.38
C ILE A 14 -13.39 -6.89 19.14
N ALA A 15 -14.42 -6.84 19.99
CA ALA A 15 -14.33 -6.16 21.27
C ALA A 15 -14.05 -7.28 22.30
N GLY A 16 -12.97 -7.15 23.06
CA GLY A 16 -12.28 -8.27 23.72
C GLY A 16 -13.10 -9.14 24.67
N LEU A 17 -12.70 -10.41 24.79
CA LEU A 17 -12.83 -11.30 25.97
C LEU A 17 -12.14 -12.63 25.67
N SER A 18 -11.37 -13.13 26.63
CA SER A 18 -10.66 -14.41 26.59
C SER A 18 -11.60 -15.62 26.47
N MET A 19 -11.31 -16.54 25.55
CA MET A 19 -11.82 -17.92 25.55
C MET A 19 -10.68 -18.89 25.23
N PHE A 20 -10.46 -19.85 26.12
CA PHE A 20 -9.46 -20.91 25.96
C PHE A 20 -10.00 -21.99 25.00
N MET A 21 -9.40 -22.11 23.83
CA MET A 21 -9.55 -23.26 22.93
C MET A 21 -8.16 -23.80 22.60
N ASN A 22 -7.96 -25.10 22.82
CA ASN A 22 -6.74 -25.81 22.43
C ASN A 22 -6.74 -25.97 20.90
N ALA A 23 -6.42 -24.89 20.19
CA ALA A 23 -6.07 -24.91 18.79
C ALA A 23 -4.57 -25.16 18.68
N ASN A 24 -4.13 -25.99 17.74
CA ASN A 24 -2.77 -25.88 17.24
C ASN A 24 -2.67 -24.48 16.61
N THR A 25 -2.27 -23.49 17.39
CA THR A 25 -2.11 -22.12 16.92
C THR A 25 -0.87 -22.11 16.04
N ALA A 26 -1.06 -22.36 14.74
CA ALA A 26 -0.13 -21.79 13.78
C ALA A 26 -0.20 -20.27 14.00
N SER A 27 0.89 -19.69 14.52
CA SER A 27 0.98 -18.24 14.66
C SER A 27 0.82 -17.61 13.29
N ALA A 28 0.04 -16.54 13.22
CA ALA A 28 -0.05 -15.74 12.00
C ALA A 28 1.36 -15.22 11.65
N SER A 29 1.71 -15.25 10.37
CA SER A 29 2.95 -14.62 9.89
C SER A 29 2.86 -13.09 9.96
N GLY A 30 1.65 -12.53 10.02
CA GLY A 30 1.40 -11.09 10.06
C GLY A 30 -0.08 -10.76 10.01
N VAL A 31 -0.39 -9.48 9.81
CA VAL A 31 -1.75 -8.96 9.59
C VAL A 31 -1.79 -8.24 8.25
N ALA A 32 -2.72 -8.66 7.38
CA ALA A 32 -3.07 -7.96 6.15
C ALA A 32 -4.25 -7.01 6.42
N VAL A 33 -4.15 -5.73 6.06
CA VAL A 33 -5.24 -4.75 6.18
C VAL A 33 -5.69 -4.32 4.80
N THR A 34 -6.97 -4.51 4.50
CA THR A 34 -7.55 -4.10 3.22
C THR A 34 -7.62 -2.58 3.08
N PHE A 35 -7.48 -2.10 1.84
CA PHE A 35 -7.65 -0.68 1.53
C PHE A 35 -9.11 -0.22 1.67
N ASP A 36 -9.35 1.07 1.44
CA ASP A 36 -10.71 1.65 1.45
C ASP A 36 -11.49 1.33 0.17
N THR A 37 -11.52 0.06 -0.21
CA THR A 37 -12.31 -0.43 -1.34
C THR A 37 -13.52 -1.21 -0.81
N PRO A 38 -14.72 -1.02 -1.38
CA PRO A 38 -15.94 -1.66 -0.86
C PRO A 38 -15.79 -3.18 -0.69
N VAL A 39 -15.06 -3.82 -1.61
CA VAL A 39 -14.74 -5.25 -1.57
C VAL A 39 -13.32 -5.45 -2.10
N THR A 40 -12.46 -6.09 -1.30
CA THR A 40 -11.17 -6.63 -1.76
C THR A 40 -11.36 -8.08 -2.24
N GLN A 41 -10.85 -8.40 -3.42
CA GLN A 41 -11.10 -9.66 -4.10
C GLN A 41 -10.28 -10.81 -3.47
N LEU A 42 -10.92 -11.98 -3.35
CA LEU A 42 -10.27 -13.20 -2.91
C LEU A 42 -9.95 -14.14 -4.06
N PHE A 43 -8.89 -14.91 -3.90
CA PHE A 43 -8.36 -15.84 -4.88
C PHE A 43 -8.04 -17.19 -4.23
N THR A 44 -8.03 -18.24 -5.02
CA THR A 44 -7.53 -19.57 -4.63
C THR A 44 -6.00 -19.61 -4.67
N ASP A 45 -5.39 -20.70 -4.17
CA ASP A 45 -3.93 -20.90 -4.28
C ASP A 45 -3.42 -21.12 -5.72
N GLN A 46 -4.32 -21.26 -6.69
CA GLN A 46 -4.02 -21.29 -8.12
C GLN A 46 -4.31 -19.95 -8.82
N GLY A 47 -4.70 -18.90 -8.08
CA GLY A 47 -4.99 -17.58 -8.62
C GLY A 47 -6.39 -17.44 -9.24
N ALA A 48 -7.25 -18.45 -9.13
CA ALA A 48 -8.63 -18.34 -9.59
C ALA A 48 -9.47 -17.46 -8.65
N THR A 49 -10.24 -16.53 -9.20
CA THR A 49 -11.10 -15.59 -8.47
C THR A 49 -12.24 -16.30 -7.72
N ILE A 50 -12.49 -15.88 -6.48
CA ILE A 50 -13.61 -16.33 -5.65
C ILE A 50 -14.73 -15.27 -5.70
N ALA A 51 -15.74 -15.47 -6.54
CA ALA A 51 -16.71 -14.42 -6.87
C ALA A 51 -17.85 -14.20 -5.84
N ASN A 52 -18.07 -15.12 -4.90
CA ASN A 52 -19.22 -15.09 -3.99
C ASN A 52 -18.95 -14.40 -2.64
N ARG A 53 -17.74 -13.88 -2.44
CA ARG A 53 -17.33 -13.15 -1.22
C ARG A 53 -16.07 -12.34 -1.49
N GLY A 54 -15.83 -11.36 -0.62
CA GLY A 54 -14.55 -10.65 -0.53
C GLY A 54 -14.37 -10.08 0.87
N LEU A 55 -13.28 -9.35 1.05
CA LEU A 55 -12.97 -8.72 2.33
C LEU A 55 -13.55 -7.30 2.35
N GLY A 56 -14.07 -6.87 3.50
CA GLY A 56 -14.61 -5.51 3.64
C GLY A 56 -13.49 -4.46 3.70
N ALA A 57 -13.81 -3.22 3.36
CA ALA A 57 -12.89 -2.08 3.46
C ALA A 57 -12.26 -1.95 4.86
N LYS A 58 -10.95 -1.63 4.93
CA LYS A 58 -10.22 -1.33 6.19
C LYS A 58 -10.33 -2.43 7.26
N THR A 59 -10.37 -3.70 6.86
CA THR A 59 -10.43 -4.85 7.78
C THR A 59 -9.09 -5.58 7.86
N GLY A 60 -8.70 -5.93 9.09
CA GLY A 60 -7.47 -6.67 9.37
C GLY A 60 -7.67 -8.18 9.36
N TRP A 61 -6.75 -8.91 8.72
CA TRP A 61 -6.80 -10.36 8.52
C TRP A 61 -5.49 -11.00 8.93
N ALA A 62 -5.55 -11.99 9.82
CA ALA A 62 -4.39 -12.77 10.19
C ALA A 62 -3.90 -13.57 8.97
N VAL A 63 -2.63 -13.42 8.63
CA VAL A 63 -2.02 -14.10 7.50
C VAL A 63 -1.41 -15.41 7.96
N GLY A 64 -1.74 -16.51 7.27
CA GLY A 64 -1.14 -17.81 7.52
C GLY A 64 0.22 -17.97 6.85
N LYS A 65 0.24 -17.92 5.53
CA LYS A 65 1.45 -18.02 4.70
C LYS A 65 1.38 -17.06 3.53
N THR A 66 2.56 -16.72 3.02
CA THR A 66 2.73 -15.97 1.77
C THR A 66 3.07 -16.94 0.65
N ILE A 67 2.40 -16.82 -0.50
CA ILE A 67 2.69 -17.61 -1.70
C ILE A 67 2.93 -16.67 -2.89
N SER A 68 3.55 -17.18 -3.96
CA SER A 68 3.60 -16.50 -5.25
C SER A 68 2.80 -17.30 -6.27
N VAL A 69 1.91 -16.64 -7.00
CA VAL A 69 1.08 -17.22 -8.05
C VAL A 69 1.24 -16.34 -9.29
N ASN A 70 1.75 -16.89 -10.39
CA ASN A 70 2.00 -16.14 -11.64
C ASN A 70 2.85 -14.86 -11.47
N GLY A 71 3.78 -14.84 -10.51
CA GLY A 71 4.61 -13.66 -10.23
C GLY A 71 3.96 -12.65 -9.28
N GLU A 72 2.70 -12.84 -8.89
CA GLU A 72 2.04 -12.01 -7.88
C GLU A 72 2.21 -12.63 -6.49
N THR A 73 2.52 -11.80 -5.49
CA THR A 73 2.58 -12.20 -4.08
C THR A 73 1.16 -12.20 -3.49
N MET A 74 0.82 -13.27 -2.77
CA MET A 74 -0.51 -13.47 -2.17
C MET A 74 -0.41 -13.83 -0.68
N TYR A 75 -1.30 -13.28 0.14
CA TYR A 75 -1.39 -13.57 1.57
C TYR A 75 -2.59 -14.47 1.87
N GLN A 76 -2.35 -15.59 2.56
CA GLN A 76 -3.40 -16.51 2.97
C GLN A 76 -4.21 -15.92 4.13
N VAL A 77 -5.48 -15.58 3.89
CA VAL A 77 -6.40 -15.05 4.91
C VAL A 77 -7.43 -16.08 5.39
N SER A 78 -7.50 -17.24 4.73
CA SER A 78 -8.31 -18.42 5.11
C SER A 78 -7.71 -19.71 4.53
N THR A 79 -8.24 -20.88 4.87
CA THR A 79 -7.67 -22.21 4.51
C THR A 79 -7.32 -22.36 3.02
N SER A 80 -8.09 -21.76 2.12
CA SER A 80 -7.84 -21.78 0.67
C SER A 80 -8.16 -20.46 -0.01
N GLU A 81 -8.14 -19.36 0.75
CA GLU A 81 -8.48 -18.03 0.24
C GLU A 81 -7.31 -17.08 0.51
N TYR A 82 -6.96 -16.33 -0.53
CA TYR A 82 -5.80 -15.47 -0.56
C TYR A 82 -6.19 -14.11 -1.10
N VAL A 83 -5.51 -13.08 -0.60
CA VAL A 83 -5.60 -11.72 -1.12
C VAL A 83 -4.28 -11.33 -1.77
N LYS A 84 -4.34 -10.54 -2.84
CA LYS A 84 -3.13 -10.01 -3.48
C LYS A 84 -2.42 -9.07 -2.51
N ALA A 85 -1.10 -9.19 -2.41
CA ALA A 85 -0.28 -8.28 -1.62
C ALA A 85 -0.40 -6.82 -2.09
N ALA A 86 -0.66 -6.61 -3.39
CA ALA A 86 -0.89 -5.29 -3.96
C ALA A 86 -2.24 -4.65 -3.58
N GLU A 87 -3.14 -5.40 -2.94
CA GLU A 87 -4.48 -4.93 -2.54
C GLU A 87 -4.64 -4.76 -1.02
N VAL A 88 -3.56 -4.95 -0.25
CA VAL A 88 -3.55 -4.84 1.21
C VAL A 88 -2.23 -4.24 1.70
N THR A 89 -2.26 -3.64 2.89
CA THR A 89 -1.06 -3.47 3.71
C THR A 89 -0.74 -4.78 4.41
N TYR A 90 0.53 -5.13 4.61
CA TYR A 90 0.94 -6.28 5.43
C TYR A 90 1.92 -5.86 6.52
N THR A 91 1.62 -6.24 7.77
CA THR A 91 2.53 -6.09 8.91
C THR A 91 2.98 -7.46 9.37
N ASP A 92 4.27 -7.78 9.27
CA ASP A 92 4.82 -9.06 9.71
C ASP A 92 4.84 -9.15 11.25
N ALA A 93 4.41 -10.28 11.80
CA ALA A 93 4.36 -10.50 13.25
C ALA A 93 5.74 -10.76 13.87
N ALA A 94 6.73 -11.14 13.06
CA ALA A 94 8.12 -11.36 13.49
C ALA A 94 9.01 -10.12 13.32
N GLN A 95 8.53 -9.11 12.59
CA GLN A 95 9.25 -7.84 12.42
C GLN A 95 9.10 -6.99 13.68
N GLY A 96 10.17 -6.92 14.47
CA GLY A 96 10.25 -6.08 15.68
C GLY A 96 10.24 -4.58 15.39
N ASN A 97 10.65 -3.75 16.34
CA ASN A 97 10.75 -2.30 16.13
C ASN A 97 11.72 -1.94 14.98
N ASN A 98 11.66 -0.70 14.48
CA ASN A 98 12.57 -0.16 13.46
C ASN A 98 14.03 0.03 13.95
N ASP A 99 14.44 -0.68 15.00
CA ASP A 99 15.74 -0.55 15.64
C ASP A 99 16.87 -0.82 14.65
N GLY A 100 17.72 0.19 14.43
CA GLY A 100 18.83 0.11 13.49
C GLY A 100 18.43 0.08 12.02
N LEU A 101 17.14 0.28 11.68
CA LEU A 101 16.73 0.55 10.31
C LEU A 101 17.29 1.91 9.88
N THR A 102 17.86 1.93 8.68
CA THR A 102 18.33 3.14 8.03
C THR A 102 17.86 3.19 6.60
N VAL A 103 17.74 4.39 6.05
CA VAL A 103 17.50 4.65 4.63
C VAL A 103 18.61 5.53 4.08
N HIS A 104 18.93 5.34 2.81
CA HIS A 104 19.91 6.16 2.10
C HIS A 104 19.55 6.21 0.61
N THR A 105 20.13 7.16 -0.13
CA THR A 105 20.09 7.14 -1.59
C THR A 105 21.48 6.90 -2.17
N PRO A 106 21.67 5.84 -2.98
CA PRO A 106 22.92 5.55 -3.66
C PRO A 106 23.05 6.20 -5.04
N PHE A 107 21.97 6.70 -5.67
CA PHE A 107 22.02 7.16 -7.07
C PHE A 107 21.34 8.50 -7.37
N GLN A 108 20.35 8.92 -6.57
CA GLN A 108 19.62 10.18 -6.80
C GLN A 108 19.29 10.90 -5.48
N ALA A 109 19.13 12.21 -5.51
CA ALA A 109 18.67 12.94 -4.33
C ALA A 109 17.19 12.60 -4.08
N ALA A 110 16.84 12.18 -2.86
CA ALA A 110 15.45 12.02 -2.46
C ALA A 110 15.04 13.18 -1.54
N PRO A 111 13.88 13.80 -1.80
CA PRO A 111 13.36 14.86 -0.94
C PRO A 111 12.97 14.31 0.44
N ILE A 112 13.11 15.15 1.44
CA ILE A 112 12.48 14.98 2.75
C ILE A 112 11.18 15.77 2.69
N PHE A 113 10.06 15.14 2.98
CA PHE A 113 8.73 15.75 3.06
C PHE A 113 8.37 16.04 4.51
N ASN A 114 7.88 17.23 4.79
CA ASN A 114 7.51 17.66 6.14
C ASN A 114 6.02 17.41 6.37
N ASP A 115 5.67 16.69 7.44
CA ASP A 115 4.28 16.31 7.75
C ASP A 115 3.43 17.42 8.39
N GLU A 116 4.03 18.56 8.76
CA GLU A 116 3.31 19.74 9.23
C GLU A 116 2.96 20.67 8.06
N THR A 117 3.87 20.82 7.09
CA THR A 117 3.67 21.69 5.92
C THR A 117 3.15 20.94 4.69
N ASN A 118 3.22 19.61 4.69
CA ASN A 118 2.98 18.71 3.56
C ASN A 118 3.76 19.07 2.28
N ASP A 119 4.93 19.69 2.44
CA ASP A 119 5.82 20.08 1.34
C ASP A 119 7.25 19.61 1.62
N LYS A 120 8.15 19.82 0.66
CA LYS A 120 9.58 19.51 0.79
C LYS A 120 10.25 20.37 1.86
N ASP A 121 11.06 19.72 2.67
CA ASP A 121 11.90 20.31 3.73
C ASP A 121 13.33 19.78 3.59
N GLY A 122 13.88 19.96 2.39
CA GLY A 122 15.25 19.57 2.04
C GLY A 122 15.36 18.19 1.41
N TRP A 123 16.57 17.62 1.51
CA TRP A 123 16.99 16.43 0.79
C TRP A 123 17.84 15.55 1.68
N ILE A 124 17.75 14.23 1.51
CA ILE A 124 18.73 13.34 2.12
C ILE A 124 20.06 13.46 1.37
N GLN A 125 21.15 13.41 2.12
CA GLN A 125 22.50 13.45 1.55
C GLN A 125 22.86 12.11 0.90
N TRP A 126 23.56 12.18 -0.24
CA TRP A 126 23.98 11.00 -0.99
C TRP A 126 24.82 10.06 -0.13
N ASN A 127 24.39 8.80 -0.07
CA ASN A 127 25.10 7.70 0.58
C ASN A 127 25.29 7.89 2.09
N VAL A 128 24.55 8.82 2.70
CA VAL A 128 24.50 9.01 4.13
C VAL A 128 23.30 8.23 4.67
N PRO A 129 23.49 7.28 5.60
CA PRO A 129 22.39 6.56 6.21
C PRO A 129 21.67 7.42 7.25
N TYR A 130 20.37 7.62 7.05
CA TYR A 130 19.47 8.26 8.01
C TYR A 130 18.78 7.18 8.82
N LYS A 131 18.75 7.32 10.15
CA LYS A 131 18.00 6.42 11.03
C LYS A 131 16.51 6.58 10.79
N VAL A 132 15.79 5.47 10.76
CA VAL A 132 14.33 5.45 10.66
C VAL A 132 13.74 5.24 12.05
N ASN A 133 12.95 6.21 12.51
CA ASN A 133 12.26 6.10 13.81
C ASN A 133 10.90 5.41 13.64
N ARG A 134 10.16 5.78 12.60
CA ARG A 134 8.82 5.30 12.27
C ARG A 134 8.73 4.97 10.79
N ALA A 135 7.91 3.99 10.47
CA ALA A 135 7.47 3.72 9.12
C ALA A 135 5.95 3.80 9.10
N VAL A 136 5.37 4.51 8.14
CA VAL A 136 3.91 4.68 8.00
C VAL A 136 3.51 4.29 6.59
N ILE A 137 2.47 3.49 6.44
CA ILE A 137 1.87 3.14 5.15
C ILE A 137 0.43 3.66 5.08
N ASN A 138 0.09 4.27 3.94
CA ASN A 138 -1.25 4.79 3.71
C ASN A 138 -2.16 3.78 3.00
N GLN A 139 -3.43 4.13 2.86
CA GLN A 139 -4.45 3.28 2.25
C GLN A 139 -4.23 2.96 0.77
N TYR A 140 -3.24 3.57 0.13
CA TYR A 140 -2.90 3.33 -1.26
C TYR A 140 -1.63 2.47 -1.43
N GLY A 141 -0.99 2.09 -0.31
CA GLY A 141 0.22 1.28 -0.28
C GLY A 141 1.52 2.08 -0.24
N PHE A 142 1.48 3.41 -0.24
CA PHE A 142 2.69 4.22 -0.14
C PHE A 142 3.25 4.19 1.27
N THR A 143 4.50 3.76 1.38
CA THR A 143 5.23 3.68 2.66
C THR A 143 6.17 4.86 2.80
N TYR A 144 6.20 5.48 3.97
CA TYR A 144 7.06 6.60 4.31
C TYR A 144 7.92 6.27 5.53
N TYR A 145 9.20 6.64 5.50
CA TYR A 145 10.14 6.47 6.60
C TYR A 145 10.46 7.81 7.26
N GLN A 146 10.25 7.91 8.57
CA GLN A 146 10.56 9.11 9.34
C GLN A 146 12.07 9.18 9.61
N VAL A 147 12.72 10.24 9.12
CA VAL A 147 14.18 10.46 9.21
C VAL A 147 14.56 11.67 10.07
N SER A 148 13.58 12.50 10.46
CA SER A 148 13.74 13.59 11.43
C SER A 148 12.46 13.77 12.24
N ALA A 149 12.31 14.84 13.03
CA ALA A 149 11.11 15.06 13.84
C ALA A 149 9.82 15.12 12.99
N HIS A 150 9.87 15.87 11.88
CA HIS A 150 8.75 16.07 10.95
C HIS A 150 9.07 15.63 9.52
N GLY A 151 10.30 15.15 9.27
CA GLY A 151 10.78 14.79 7.94
C GLY A 151 10.59 13.31 7.63
N TRP A 152 9.97 13.06 6.48
CA TRP A 152 9.63 11.74 5.95
C TRP A 152 10.18 11.56 4.55
N VAL A 153 10.68 10.38 4.23
CA VAL A 153 11.06 10.02 2.86
C VAL A 153 10.15 8.93 2.34
N LEU A 154 9.82 9.00 1.06
CA LEU A 154 8.94 8.03 0.40
C LEU A 154 9.74 6.79 -0.03
N ASP A 155 9.25 5.61 0.34
CA ASP A 155 9.75 4.32 -0.14
C ASP A 155 9.71 4.28 -1.69
N GLY A 156 10.70 3.66 -2.32
CA GLY A 156 10.91 3.75 -3.78
C GLY A 156 11.82 4.90 -4.22
N LEU A 157 11.92 5.99 -3.46
CA LEU A 157 12.96 7.02 -3.66
C LEU A 157 14.23 6.73 -2.85
N VAL A 158 14.14 5.87 -1.83
CA VAL A 158 15.22 5.53 -0.91
C VAL A 158 15.41 4.02 -0.79
N TYR A 159 16.57 3.62 -0.29
CA TYR A 159 16.95 2.23 -0.11
C TYR A 159 17.06 1.90 1.39
N PRO A 160 16.09 1.17 1.95
CA PRO A 160 16.16 0.74 3.34
C PRO A 160 17.23 -0.36 3.52
N SER A 161 17.96 -0.33 4.63
CA SER A 161 19.04 -1.29 4.93
C SER A 161 18.54 -2.70 5.27
N LYS A 162 17.26 -2.81 5.63
CA LYS A 162 16.52 -4.05 5.88
C LYS A 162 15.04 -3.75 5.71
N ALA A 163 14.21 -4.79 5.60
CA ALA A 163 12.76 -4.62 5.64
C ALA A 163 12.34 -3.89 6.93
N ALA A 164 11.36 -3.00 6.80
CA ALA A 164 10.83 -2.25 7.92
C ALA A 164 10.27 -3.20 8.99
N GLY A 165 10.38 -2.79 10.24
CA GLY A 165 9.91 -3.55 11.38
C GLY A 165 8.41 -3.36 11.59
N ASN A 166 8.09 -2.51 12.55
CA ASN A 166 6.75 -1.97 12.71
C ASN A 166 6.46 -0.91 11.63
N VAL A 167 5.44 -1.18 10.81
CA VAL A 167 4.87 -0.22 9.83
C VAL A 167 3.47 0.14 10.29
N GLU A 168 3.30 1.40 10.71
CA GLU A 168 2.04 1.94 11.20
C GLU A 168 1.09 2.20 10.01
N TYR A 169 -0.18 1.83 10.13
CA TYR A 169 -1.18 2.18 9.13
C TYR A 169 -1.83 3.52 9.47
N SER A 170 -1.83 4.44 8.51
CA SER A 170 -2.56 5.71 8.60
C SER A 170 -3.14 6.07 7.23
N ALA A 171 -4.47 5.92 7.08
CA ALA A 171 -5.15 6.00 5.79
C ALA A 171 -4.88 7.33 5.05
N ASP A 172 -4.86 8.44 5.79
CA ASP A 172 -4.78 9.79 5.25
C ASP A 172 -3.35 10.37 5.31
N PHE A 173 -2.35 9.55 5.63
CA PHE A 173 -0.97 10.00 5.70
C PHE A 173 -0.44 10.37 4.31
N ASN A 174 -0.23 11.66 4.08
CA ASN A 174 0.20 12.22 2.81
C ASN A 174 1.06 13.49 3.01
N PRO A 175 2.33 13.36 3.41
CA PRO A 175 3.23 14.50 3.56
C PRO A 175 3.65 15.11 2.21
N VAL A 176 3.18 14.59 1.07
CA VAL A 176 3.47 15.14 -0.27
C VAL A 176 2.36 16.06 -0.81
N SER A 177 1.28 16.28 -0.04
CA SER A 177 0.04 16.87 -0.56
C SER A 177 0.17 18.30 -1.10
N ASN A 178 1.18 19.06 -0.69
CA ASN A 178 1.45 20.42 -1.16
C ASN A 178 2.63 20.49 -2.14
N VAL A 179 3.29 19.37 -2.44
CA VAL A 179 4.39 19.31 -3.41
C VAL A 179 3.89 19.51 -4.84
N ILE A 180 2.69 18.98 -5.14
CA ILE A 180 1.98 19.12 -6.42
C ILE A 180 0.47 19.06 -6.13
N SER A 181 -0.34 19.84 -6.85
CA SER A 181 -1.79 19.72 -6.75
C SER A 181 -2.25 18.48 -7.53
N ALA A 182 -3.30 17.80 -7.05
CA ALA A 182 -3.85 16.66 -7.78
C ALA A 182 -4.37 17.07 -9.18
N ASP A 183 -4.89 18.29 -9.30
CA ASP A 183 -5.38 18.84 -10.58
C ASP A 183 -4.23 19.01 -11.59
N ASP A 184 -3.06 19.53 -11.18
CA ASP A 184 -1.90 19.62 -12.06
C ASP A 184 -1.43 18.23 -12.54
N VAL A 185 -1.57 17.19 -11.69
CA VAL A 185 -1.26 15.81 -12.08
C VAL A 185 -2.28 15.29 -13.10
N ARG A 186 -3.57 15.59 -12.91
CA ARG A 186 -4.64 15.21 -13.85
C ARG A 186 -4.44 15.88 -15.20
N ASP A 187 -4.16 17.18 -15.22
CA ASP A 187 -3.89 17.93 -16.44
C ASP A 187 -2.72 17.31 -17.22
N ALA A 188 -1.62 16.97 -16.52
CA ALA A 188 -0.47 16.32 -17.14
C ALA A 188 -0.80 14.94 -17.74
N LEU A 189 -1.69 14.17 -17.10
CA LEU A 189 -2.14 12.86 -17.59
C LEU A 189 -3.11 13.00 -18.77
N GLU A 190 -4.01 13.99 -18.74
CA GLU A 190 -4.91 14.30 -19.84
C GLU A 190 -4.12 14.69 -21.10
N GLU A 191 -3.03 15.46 -20.95
CA GLU A 191 -2.11 15.76 -22.04
C GLU A 191 -1.45 14.50 -22.65
N GLN A 192 -1.34 13.40 -21.90
CA GLN A 192 -0.89 12.10 -22.39
C GLN A 192 -2.01 11.26 -23.03
N GLY A 193 -3.24 11.79 -23.09
CA GLY A 193 -4.40 11.12 -23.67
C GLY A 193 -5.24 10.33 -22.67
N ALA A 194 -5.08 10.57 -21.36
CA ALA A 194 -5.99 10.01 -20.36
C ALA A 194 -7.39 10.64 -20.46
N ASP A 195 -8.42 9.85 -20.16
CA ASP A 195 -9.80 10.27 -20.05
C ASP A 195 -10.00 11.15 -18.81
N TYR A 196 -10.42 12.39 -19.04
CA TYR A 196 -10.57 13.40 -17.99
C TYR A 196 -11.57 13.00 -16.90
N ASP A 197 -12.72 12.43 -17.27
CA ASP A 197 -13.76 12.05 -16.32
C ASP A 197 -13.29 10.87 -15.46
N ALA A 198 -12.61 9.90 -16.05
CA ALA A 198 -12.01 8.78 -15.33
C ALA A 198 -10.91 9.23 -14.35
N LEU A 199 -10.13 10.27 -14.69
CA LEU A 199 -9.12 10.83 -13.80
C LEU A 199 -9.74 11.50 -12.53
N GLN A 200 -10.96 12.02 -12.61
CA GLN A 200 -11.65 12.60 -11.46
C GLN A 200 -12.02 11.56 -10.39
N GLU A 201 -12.20 10.31 -10.79
CA GLU A 201 -12.52 9.20 -9.87
C GLU A 201 -11.28 8.69 -9.11
N ILE A 202 -10.07 9.14 -9.48
CA ILE A 202 -8.83 8.72 -8.84
C ILE A 202 -8.56 9.60 -7.61
N PRO A 203 -8.29 9.01 -6.44
CA PRO A 203 -8.02 9.77 -5.23
C PRO A 203 -6.77 10.66 -5.34
N ASP A 204 -6.88 11.91 -4.88
CA ASP A 204 -5.82 12.92 -4.92
C ASP A 204 -4.50 12.41 -4.34
N VAL A 205 -4.56 11.79 -3.16
CA VAL A 205 -3.38 11.25 -2.47
C VAL A 205 -2.65 10.24 -3.34
N PHE A 206 -3.37 9.40 -4.10
CA PHE A 206 -2.73 8.44 -4.99
C PHE A 206 -1.97 9.15 -6.12
N LEU A 207 -2.63 10.10 -6.79
CA LEU A 207 -2.02 10.86 -7.88
C LEU A 207 -0.79 11.65 -7.41
N GLN A 208 -0.88 12.32 -6.26
CA GLN A 208 0.21 13.11 -5.70
C GLN A 208 1.41 12.24 -5.30
N SER A 209 1.17 11.12 -4.61
CA SER A 209 2.23 10.18 -4.23
C SER A 209 2.89 9.53 -5.44
N GLU A 210 2.12 9.10 -6.43
CA GLU A 210 2.64 8.48 -7.65
C GLU A 210 3.42 9.48 -8.51
N TYR A 211 2.93 10.73 -8.62
CA TYR A 211 3.66 11.81 -9.25
C TYR A 211 4.97 12.08 -8.53
N ALA A 212 4.96 12.18 -7.20
CA ALA A 212 6.18 12.39 -6.42
C ALA A 212 7.21 11.29 -6.69
N LEU A 213 6.79 10.01 -6.70
CA LEU A 213 7.65 8.90 -7.07
C LEU A 213 8.24 9.07 -8.47
N SER A 214 7.40 9.29 -9.47
CA SER A 214 7.83 9.39 -10.87
C SER A 214 8.79 10.56 -11.08
N ASN A 215 8.40 11.75 -10.64
CA ASN A 215 9.15 12.98 -10.82
C ASN A 215 10.51 12.94 -10.12
N PHE A 216 10.57 12.53 -8.84
CA PHE A 216 11.85 12.46 -8.13
C PHE A 216 12.70 11.24 -8.50
N ALA A 217 12.12 10.22 -9.14
CA ALA A 217 12.87 9.15 -9.78
C ALA A 217 13.44 9.54 -11.15
N GLY A 218 13.14 10.75 -11.65
CA GLY A 218 13.57 11.22 -12.96
C GLY A 218 12.86 10.54 -14.13
N HIS A 219 11.67 9.99 -13.88
CA HIS A 219 10.85 9.38 -14.92
C HIS A 219 10.00 10.46 -15.64
N ASP A 220 9.53 10.13 -16.84
CA ASP A 220 8.67 11.02 -17.62
C ASP A 220 7.17 10.86 -17.26
N VAL A 221 6.33 11.71 -17.85
CA VAL A 221 4.88 11.68 -17.66
C VAL A 221 4.25 10.40 -18.26
N GLY A 222 4.88 9.79 -19.27
CA GLY A 222 4.45 8.52 -19.83
C GLY A 222 4.60 7.36 -18.84
N ASP A 223 5.68 7.35 -18.04
CA ASP A 223 5.83 6.40 -16.94
C ASP A 223 4.79 6.60 -15.84
N LEU A 224 4.51 7.85 -15.48
CA LEU A 224 3.44 8.17 -14.56
C LEU A 224 2.10 7.63 -15.08
N TYR A 225 1.75 7.91 -16.34
CA TYR A 225 0.54 7.37 -16.98
C TYR A 225 0.47 5.85 -16.87
N ARG A 226 1.55 5.13 -17.22
CA ARG A 226 1.59 3.66 -17.15
C ARG A 226 1.34 3.14 -15.73
N LYS A 227 1.90 3.77 -14.70
CA LYS A 227 1.69 3.36 -13.30
C LYS A 227 0.28 3.65 -12.81
N VAL A 228 -0.29 4.80 -13.18
CA VAL A 228 -1.69 5.14 -12.87
C VAL A 228 -2.62 4.15 -13.60
N TYR A 229 -2.39 3.87 -14.89
CA TYR A 229 -3.15 2.92 -15.69
C TYR A 229 -3.13 1.50 -15.12
N GLN A 230 -1.98 1.03 -14.61
CA GLN A 230 -1.88 -0.29 -13.97
C GLN A 230 -2.86 -0.46 -12.80
N LYS A 231 -3.14 0.62 -12.07
CA LYS A 231 -4.10 0.62 -10.95
C LYS A 231 -5.52 1.00 -11.38
N TYR A 232 -5.63 1.91 -12.35
CA TYR A 232 -6.88 2.46 -12.86
C TYR A 232 -6.92 2.32 -14.38
N PRO A 233 -7.19 1.11 -14.91
CA PRO A 233 -7.16 0.88 -16.36
C PRO A 233 -8.28 1.61 -17.12
N GLY A 234 -9.26 2.18 -16.41
CA GLY A 234 -10.35 2.97 -17.00
C GLY A 234 -9.92 4.35 -17.52
N ILE A 235 -8.69 4.80 -17.24
CA ILE A 235 -8.21 6.13 -17.67
C ILE A 235 -7.86 6.22 -19.14
N GLY A 236 -7.83 5.12 -19.90
CA GLY A 236 -7.45 5.14 -21.31
C GLY A 236 -6.95 3.80 -21.80
N GLU A 237 -6.10 3.81 -22.84
CA GLU A 237 -5.50 2.60 -23.39
C GLU A 237 -4.09 2.36 -22.83
N SER A 238 -3.66 1.09 -22.84
CA SER A 238 -2.28 0.70 -22.53
C SER A 238 -1.34 1.23 -23.63
N TYR A 239 -0.50 2.22 -23.31
CA TYR A 239 0.60 2.61 -24.20
C TYR A 239 1.76 1.61 -24.06
N ASP A 240 1.86 0.67 -25.01
CA ASP A 240 3.12 -0.03 -25.31
C ASP A 240 3.95 0.90 -26.21
N MET A 241 4.79 1.75 -25.61
CA MET A 241 5.80 2.55 -26.34
C MET A 241 7.20 2.30 -25.77
#